data_AF-A0A1I0Q8Z3-F1
#
_entry.id   AF-A0A1I0Q8Z3-F1
#
_cell.length_a   1.000
_cell.length_b   1.000
_cell.length_c   1.000
_cell.angle_alpha   90.00
_cell.angle_beta   90.00
_cell.angle_gamma   90.00
#
_symmetry.space_group_name_H-M   'P 1'
#
loop_
_entity.id
_entity.type
_entity.pdbx_description
1 polymer ?
#
loop_
_entity_poly.entity_id
_entity_poly.type
_entity_poly.pdbx_seq_one_letter_code
_entity_poly.pdbx_strand_id
1 'polypeptide(L)'
;MNWSPFARAFGALVGVGALAVALFAGLVTALGAVGVPRWTATSAGAGAVVPAVLALADAYTPLGNNDRTQLLQEKRAGALAVDVALTGAVGGVLAALGAVAVLGPETAGLVRTAVLAVAVAVGYGVFVARNYDVYRPGGPVAAVDDAEVEP
;
A
#
# COMPACT_ATOMS: atom_id res chain seq x y z
N MET A 1 22.12 -21.15 4.43
CA MET A 1 20.87 -21.94 4.31
C MET A 1 20.15 -21.50 3.04
N ASN A 2 20.08 -22.35 2.03
CA ASN A 2 19.39 -22.05 0.76
C ASN A 2 17.90 -22.33 0.95
N TRP A 3 17.16 -21.33 1.43
CA TRP A 3 15.70 -21.39 1.49
C TRP A 3 15.14 -21.54 0.07
N SER A 4 14.14 -22.41 -0.11
CA SER A 4 13.45 -22.52 -1.39
C SER A 4 12.79 -21.17 -1.74
N PRO A 5 12.64 -20.84 -3.03
CA PRO A 5 11.95 -19.61 -3.47
C PRO A 5 10.58 -19.44 -2.81
N PHE A 6 9.84 -20.54 -2.65
CA PHE A 6 8.56 -20.58 -1.96
C PHE A 6 8.67 -20.14 -0.49
N ALA A 7 9.65 -20.66 0.26
CA ALA A 7 9.79 -20.34 1.67
C ALA A 7 10.21 -18.88 1.90
N ARG A 8 10.96 -18.27 0.96
CA ARG A 8 11.26 -16.83 0.96
C ARG A 8 10.02 -15.98 0.67
N ALA A 9 9.24 -16.34 -0.34
CA ALA A 9 8.00 -15.64 -0.67
C ALA A 9 6.99 -15.73 0.48
N PHE A 10 6.83 -16.92 1.08
CA PHE A 10 5.98 -17.12 2.24
C PHE A 10 6.46 -16.31 3.44
N GLY A 11 7.76 -16.33 3.75
CA GLY A 11 8.34 -15.51 4.82
C GLY A 11 8.13 -14.01 4.60
N ALA A 12 8.24 -13.54 3.36
CA ALA A 12 7.97 -12.14 3.00
C ALA A 12 6.49 -11.79 3.19
N LEU A 13 5.56 -12.63 2.74
CA LEU A 13 4.12 -12.43 2.94
C LEU A 13 3.77 -12.39 4.44
N VAL A 14 4.32 -13.30 5.24
CA VAL A 14 4.10 -13.32 6.69
C VAL A 14 4.69 -12.05 7.34
N GLY A 15 5.89 -11.64 6.93
CA GLY A 15 6.53 -10.43 7.45
C GLY A 15 5.74 -9.16 7.12
N VAL A 16 5.28 -9.01 5.87
CA VAL A 16 4.44 -7.91 5.43
C VAL A 16 3.09 -7.92 6.15
N GLY A 17 2.49 -9.10 6.32
CA GLY A 17 1.24 -9.27 7.08
C GLY A 17 1.41 -8.87 8.55
N ALA A 18 2.47 -9.31 9.20
CA ALA A 18 2.76 -8.95 10.59
C ALA A 18 3.02 -7.44 10.75
N LEU A 19 3.77 -6.84 9.82
CA LEU A 19 3.99 -5.39 9.79
C LEU A 19 2.67 -4.64 9.60
N ALA A 20 1.82 -5.08 8.68
CA ALA A 20 0.50 -4.49 8.45
C ALA A 20 -0.36 -4.53 9.73
N VAL A 21 -0.39 -5.67 10.42
CA VAL A 21 -1.11 -5.82 11.69
C VAL A 21 -0.55 -4.88 12.76
N ALA A 22 0.77 -4.82 12.91
CA ALA A 22 1.42 -3.95 13.88
C ALA A 22 1.13 -2.46 13.62
N LEU A 23 1.24 -2.03 12.36
CA LEU A 23 0.94 -0.65 11.95
C LEU A 23 -0.54 -0.33 12.15
N PHE A 24 -1.43 -1.23 11.78
CA PHE A 24 -2.88 -1.05 11.97
C PHE A 24 -3.23 -0.94 13.45
N ALA A 25 -2.77 -1.88 14.26
CA ALA A 25 -3.02 -1.89 15.70
C ALA A 25 -2.44 -0.64 16.38
N GLY A 26 -1.21 -0.25 16.00
CA GLY A 26 -0.56 0.96 16.50
C GLY A 26 -1.33 2.22 16.16
N LEU A 27 -1.74 2.38 14.90
CA LEU A 27 -2.47 3.56 14.44
C LEU A 27 -3.87 3.65 15.05
N VAL A 28 -4.61 2.54 15.13
CA VAL A 28 -5.92 2.51 15.78
C VAL A 28 -5.80 2.84 17.27
N THR A 29 -4.79 2.30 17.94
CA THR A 29 -4.51 2.61 19.36
C THR A 29 -4.17 4.09 19.55
N ALA A 30 -3.29 4.65 18.72
CA ALA A 30 -2.89 6.05 18.80
C ALA A 30 -4.06 7.00 18.54
N LEU A 31 -4.89 6.71 17.53
CA LEU A 31 -6.11 7.48 17.24
C LEU A 31 -7.13 7.38 18.37
N GLY A 32 -7.29 6.19 18.97
CA GLY A 32 -8.12 6.00 20.15
C GLY A 32 -7.63 6.80 21.36
N ALA A 33 -6.31 6.90 21.56
CA ALA A 33 -5.71 7.66 22.66
C ALA A 33 -5.98 9.17 22.56
N VAL A 34 -6.19 9.70 21.35
CA VAL A 34 -6.58 11.11 21.12
C VAL A 34 -8.09 11.32 20.96
N GLY A 35 -8.90 10.32 21.29
CA GLY A 35 -10.37 10.42 21.35
C GLY A 35 -11.10 10.19 20.02
N VAL A 36 -10.42 9.68 18.99
CA VAL A 36 -11.09 9.36 17.72
C VAL A 36 -12.02 8.14 17.91
N PRO A 37 -13.29 8.21 17.48
CA PRO A 37 -14.21 7.09 17.57
C PRO A 37 -13.65 5.84 16.89
N ARG A 38 -13.85 4.66 17.49
CA ARG A 38 -13.26 3.40 17.03
C ARG A 38 -13.62 3.06 15.57
N TRP A 39 -14.83 3.39 15.13
CA TRP A 39 -15.27 3.15 13.75
C TRP A 39 -14.51 4.03 12.74
N THR A 40 -14.21 5.29 13.10
CA THR A 40 -13.37 6.20 12.30
C THR A 40 -11.92 5.75 12.33
N ALA A 41 -11.39 5.43 13.51
CA ALA A 41 -10.01 5.01 13.69
C ALA A 41 -9.69 3.73 12.91
N THR A 42 -10.61 2.76 12.91
CA THR A 42 -10.45 1.51 12.13
C THR A 42 -10.51 1.74 10.63
N SER A 43 -11.41 2.60 10.15
CA SER A 43 -11.47 2.94 8.72
C SER A 43 -10.22 3.71 8.27
N ALA A 44 -9.79 4.72 9.04
CA ALA A 44 -8.57 5.46 8.81
C ALA A 44 -7.33 4.56 8.84
N GLY A 45 -7.28 3.64 9.81
CA GLY A 45 -6.21 2.65 9.95
C GLY A 45 -6.10 1.75 8.72
N ALA A 46 -7.23 1.18 8.28
CA ALA A 46 -7.27 0.31 7.10
C ALA A 46 -6.91 1.09 5.82
N GLY A 47 -7.47 2.28 5.66
CA GLY A 47 -7.17 3.17 4.53
C GLY A 47 -5.72 3.61 4.47
N ALA A 48 -5.01 3.70 5.60
CA ALA A 48 -3.60 4.05 5.63
C ALA A 48 -2.69 2.85 5.38
N VAL A 49 -2.97 1.73 6.05
CA VAL A 49 -2.08 0.58 6.04
C VAL A 49 -2.15 -0.16 4.71
N VAL A 50 -3.34 -0.35 4.14
CA VAL A 50 -3.49 -1.15 2.91
C VAL A 50 -2.69 -0.54 1.73
N PRO A 51 -2.80 0.75 1.39
CA PRO A 51 -2.02 1.35 0.31
C PRO A 51 -0.52 1.36 0.58
N ALA A 52 -0.12 1.62 1.83
CA ALA A 52 1.28 1.61 2.21
C ALA A 52 1.89 0.21 2.07
N VAL A 53 1.14 -0.83 2.44
CA VAL A 53 1.54 -2.23 2.26
C VAL A 53 1.61 -2.60 0.78
N LEU A 54 0.67 -2.15 -0.05
CA LEU A 54 0.73 -2.36 -1.50
C LEU A 54 1.97 -1.71 -2.11
N ALA A 55 2.27 -0.46 -1.75
CA ALA A 55 3.46 0.24 -2.20
C ALA A 55 4.75 -0.45 -1.73
N LEU A 56 4.79 -0.94 -0.49
CA LEU A 56 5.92 -1.71 0.03
C LEU A 56 6.05 -3.06 -0.68
N ALA A 57 4.93 -3.69 -1.00
CA ALA A 57 4.91 -4.96 -1.67
C ALA A 57 5.51 -4.86 -3.08
N ASP A 58 5.16 -3.80 -3.82
CA ASP A 58 5.73 -3.48 -5.13
C ASP A 58 7.24 -3.18 -5.07
N ALA A 59 7.72 -2.61 -3.97
CA ALA A 59 9.14 -2.27 -3.81
C ALA A 59 10.02 -3.43 -3.29
N TYR A 60 9.47 -4.39 -2.52
CA TYR A 60 10.29 -5.33 -1.75
C TYR A 60 9.85 -6.81 -1.79
N THR A 61 8.72 -7.17 -2.39
CA THR A 61 8.29 -8.58 -2.34
C THR A 61 8.97 -9.43 -3.43
N PRO A 62 9.58 -10.60 -3.09
CA PRO A 62 10.23 -11.49 -4.06
C PRO A 62 9.29 -12.12 -5.09
N LEU A 63 7.98 -11.94 -4.95
CA LEU A 63 6.97 -12.44 -5.88
C LEU A 63 7.04 -11.72 -7.25
N GLY A 64 7.69 -10.55 -7.28
CA GLY A 64 8.08 -9.86 -8.50
C GLY A 64 9.55 -9.47 -8.42
N ASN A 65 10.45 -10.40 -8.77
CA ASN A 65 11.81 -10.01 -9.18
C ASN A 65 11.78 -9.64 -10.66
N ASN A 66 11.22 -8.48 -10.96
CA ASN A 66 11.06 -7.91 -12.29
C ASN A 66 11.65 -6.50 -12.30
N ASP A 67 12.01 -5.99 -13.48
CA ASP A 67 12.77 -4.74 -13.66
C ASP A 67 12.12 -3.54 -12.96
N ARG A 68 10.79 -3.56 -12.84
CA ARG A 68 10.02 -2.58 -12.06
C ARG A 68 10.48 -2.49 -10.60
N THR A 69 10.62 -3.63 -9.94
CA THR A 69 11.04 -3.71 -8.53
C THR A 69 12.48 -3.22 -8.38
N GLN A 70 13.36 -3.54 -9.33
CA GLN A 70 14.75 -3.06 -9.32
C GLN A 70 14.83 -1.54 -9.47
N LEU A 71 14.10 -0.96 -10.43
CA LEU A 71 14.04 0.49 -10.63
C LEU A 71 13.49 1.25 -9.41
N LEU A 72 12.55 0.64 -8.68
CA LEU A 72 12.06 1.21 -7.42
C LEU A 72 13.12 1.12 -6.30
N GLN A 73 13.88 0.02 -6.24
CA GLN A 73 14.95 -0.17 -5.25
C GLN A 73 16.18 0.70 -5.49
N GLU A 74 16.44 1.08 -6.75
CA GLU A 74 17.51 2.02 -7.11
C GLU A 74 17.25 3.44 -6.60
N LYS A 75 15.99 3.78 -6.28
CA LYS A 75 15.69 5.05 -5.61
C LYS A 75 16.29 5.06 -4.20
N ARG A 76 16.73 6.25 -3.76
CA ARG A 76 17.19 6.45 -2.37
C ARG A 76 16.11 5.98 -1.40
N ALA A 77 16.47 5.10 -0.47
CA ALA A 77 15.55 4.51 0.50
C ALA A 77 14.67 5.55 1.24
N GLY A 78 15.23 6.74 1.53
CA GLY A 78 14.48 7.84 2.15
C GLY A 78 13.36 8.40 1.27
N ALA A 79 13.54 8.46 -0.05
CA ALA A 79 12.51 8.92 -0.98
C ALA A 79 11.36 7.90 -1.06
N LEU A 80 11.69 6.61 -1.12
CA LEU A 80 10.69 5.54 -1.17
C LEU A 80 9.89 5.44 0.14
N ALA A 81 10.54 5.64 1.29
CA ALA A 81 9.86 5.73 2.58
C ALA A 81 8.86 6.91 2.64
N VAL A 82 9.23 8.07 2.08
CA VAL A 82 8.34 9.23 1.98
C VAL A 82 7.15 8.94 1.06
N ASP A 83 7.39 8.28 -0.08
CA ASP A 83 6.32 7.91 -1.02
C ASP A 83 5.31 6.95 -0.36
N VAL A 84 5.80 5.91 0.32
CA VAL A 84 4.96 4.96 1.07
C VAL A 84 4.18 5.67 2.18
N ALA A 85 4.83 6.56 2.94
CA ALA A 85 4.18 7.31 4.01
C ALA A 85 3.08 8.24 3.48
N LEU A 86 3.32 8.94 2.37
CA LEU A 86 2.32 9.80 1.72
C LEU A 86 1.13 9.00 1.18
N THR A 87 1.39 7.86 0.57
CA THR A 87 0.36 6.93 0.09
C THR A 87 -0.54 6.44 1.21
N GLY A 88 0.06 6.03 2.33
CA GLY A 88 -0.72 5.69 3.53
C GLY A 88 -1.46 6.89 4.12
N ALA A 89 -0.81 8.05 4.21
CA ALA A 89 -1.46 9.25 4.75
C ALA A 89 -2.70 9.66 3.95
N VAL A 90 -2.61 9.69 2.62
CA VAL A 90 -3.74 10.04 1.74
C VAL A 90 -4.87 9.03 1.86
N GLY A 91 -4.57 7.72 1.79
CA GLY A 91 -5.58 6.69 1.95
C GLY A 91 -6.25 6.73 3.34
N GLY A 92 -5.47 6.95 4.39
CA GLY A 92 -5.97 7.08 5.76
C GLY A 92 -6.90 8.27 5.95
N VAL A 93 -6.51 9.45 5.44
CA VAL A 93 -7.32 10.67 5.51
C VAL A 93 -8.63 10.49 4.73
N LEU A 94 -8.57 9.95 3.51
CA LEU A 94 -9.79 9.72 2.72
C LEU A 94 -10.73 8.70 3.37
N ALA A 95 -10.19 7.62 3.94
CA ALA A 95 -11.00 6.66 4.65
C ALA A 95 -11.60 7.23 5.95
N ALA A 96 -10.87 8.11 6.65
CA ALA A 96 -11.38 8.83 7.81
C ALA A 96 -12.51 9.78 7.44
N LEU A 97 -12.33 10.58 6.38
CA LEU A 97 -13.35 11.52 5.87
C LEU A 97 -14.57 10.76 5.38
N GLY A 98 -14.39 9.72 4.57
CA GLY A 98 -15.49 8.87 4.09
C GLY A 98 -16.20 8.16 5.23
N ALA A 99 -15.47 7.76 6.28
CA ALA A 99 -16.11 7.26 7.49
C ALA A 99 -16.96 8.33 8.15
N VAL A 100 -16.43 9.52 8.44
CA VAL A 100 -17.19 10.58 9.12
C VAL A 100 -18.40 11.05 8.30
N ALA A 101 -18.24 11.18 6.99
CA ALA A 101 -19.27 11.71 6.11
C ALA A 101 -20.37 10.70 5.76
N VAL A 102 -20.05 9.41 5.70
CA VAL A 102 -20.95 8.39 5.11
C VAL A 102 -21.22 7.22 6.07
N LEU A 103 -20.32 6.94 7.01
CA LEU A 103 -20.44 5.80 7.93
C LEU A 103 -20.91 6.28 9.31
N GLY A 104 -22.14 5.95 9.66
CA GLY A 104 -22.61 5.93 11.03
C GLY A 104 -22.17 4.66 11.79
N PRO A 105 -22.49 4.57 13.09
CA PRO A 105 -22.16 3.40 13.92
C PRO A 105 -22.81 2.10 13.43
N GLU A 106 -23.89 2.18 12.66
CA GLU A 106 -24.65 1.02 12.15
C GLU A 106 -24.42 0.72 10.65
N THR A 107 -23.56 1.49 9.98
CA THR A 107 -23.38 1.35 8.53
C THR A 107 -22.54 0.11 8.22
N ALA A 108 -23.19 -0.96 7.78
CA ALA A 108 -22.58 -2.26 7.55
C ALA A 108 -22.22 -2.54 6.07
N GLY A 109 -21.24 -3.42 5.88
CA GLY A 109 -21.03 -4.21 4.66
C GLY A 109 -20.50 -3.43 3.45
N LEU A 110 -21.40 -3.09 2.52
CA LEU A 110 -21.03 -2.65 1.18
C LEU A 110 -20.52 -1.21 1.13
N VAL A 111 -21.18 -0.29 1.83
CA VAL A 111 -20.81 1.14 1.82
C VAL A 111 -19.43 1.35 2.43
N ARG A 112 -19.15 0.65 3.53
CA ARG A 112 -17.83 0.68 4.18
C ARG A 112 -16.74 0.14 3.26
N THR A 113 -17.03 -0.94 2.54
CA THR A 113 -16.10 -1.52 1.56
C THR A 113 -15.85 -0.57 0.41
N ALA A 114 -16.89 0.10 -0.11
CA ALA A 114 -16.76 1.08 -1.20
C ALA A 114 -15.90 2.28 -0.78
N VAL A 115 -16.14 2.84 0.42
CA VAL A 115 -15.32 3.94 0.97
C VAL A 115 -13.86 3.52 1.09
N LEU A 116 -13.61 2.34 1.65
CA LEU A 116 -12.24 1.81 1.78
C LEU A 116 -11.61 1.55 0.41
N ALA A 117 -12.35 0.98 -0.55
CA ALA A 117 -11.84 0.72 -1.89
C ALA A 117 -11.42 2.01 -2.60
N VAL A 118 -12.24 3.06 -2.53
CA VAL A 118 -11.90 4.38 -3.09
C VAL A 118 -10.68 4.97 -2.40
N ALA A 119 -10.66 4.97 -1.06
CA ALA A 119 -9.53 5.49 -0.29
C ALA A 119 -8.22 4.73 -0.62
N VAL A 120 -8.30 3.41 -0.76
CA VAL A 120 -7.16 2.57 -1.12
C VAL A 120 -6.69 2.85 -2.54
N ALA A 121 -7.62 2.91 -3.50
CA ALA A 121 -7.30 3.19 -4.89
C ALA A 121 -6.64 4.57 -5.06
N VAL A 122 -7.15 5.60 -4.38
CA VAL A 122 -6.56 6.95 -4.44
C VAL A 122 -5.21 6.98 -3.73
N GLY A 123 -5.10 6.40 -2.53
CA GLY A 123 -3.84 6.34 -1.80
C GLY A 123 -2.74 5.65 -2.60
N TYR A 124 -3.06 4.49 -3.21
CA TYR A 124 -2.13 3.78 -4.08
C TYR A 124 -1.86 4.54 -5.39
N GLY A 125 -2.86 5.21 -5.95
CA GLY A 125 -2.70 6.09 -7.11
C GLY A 125 -1.66 7.20 -6.87
N VAL A 126 -1.54 7.72 -5.64
CA VAL A 126 -0.47 8.66 -5.27
C VAL A 126 0.91 8.03 -5.38
N PHE A 127 1.06 6.76 -5.00
CA PHE A 127 2.32 6.04 -5.16
C PHE A 127 2.70 5.93 -6.63
N VAL A 128 1.74 5.49 -7.45
CA VAL A 128 1.91 5.35 -8.90
C VAL A 128 2.24 6.69 -9.55
N ALA A 129 1.55 7.76 -9.20
CA ALA A 129 1.79 9.10 -9.75
C ALA A 129 3.20 9.63 -9.40
N ARG A 130 3.66 9.40 -8.17
CA ARG A 130 5.03 9.80 -7.74
C ARG A 130 6.13 8.93 -8.35
N ASN A 131 5.75 7.75 -8.82
CA ASN A 131 6.64 6.81 -9.51
C ASN A 131 6.30 6.68 -11.00
N TYR A 132 5.65 7.70 -11.59
CA TYR A 132 5.07 7.61 -12.94
C TYR A 132 6.07 7.13 -14.00
N ASP A 133 7.33 7.55 -13.93
CA ASP A 133 8.36 7.12 -14.88
C ASP A 133 8.54 5.60 -14.92
N VAL A 134 8.30 4.92 -13.81
CA VAL A 134 8.37 3.45 -13.68
C VAL A 134 7.08 2.77 -14.17
N TYR A 135 5.93 3.44 -14.06
CA TYR A 135 4.60 2.88 -14.37
C TYR A 135 4.02 3.34 -15.73
N ARG A 136 4.65 4.30 -16.43
CA ARG A 136 4.12 4.85 -17.67
C ARG A 136 4.13 3.82 -18.82
N PRO A 137 3.10 3.82 -19.69
CA PRO A 137 3.16 3.07 -20.96
C PRO A 137 4.37 3.52 -21.79
N GLY A 138 5.20 2.59 -22.26
CA GLY A 138 6.47 2.89 -22.94
C GLY A 138 7.58 3.39 -22.01
N GLY A 139 7.48 3.09 -20.72
CA GLY A 139 8.52 3.32 -19.73
C GLY A 139 9.67 2.30 -19.82
N PRO A 140 10.71 2.45 -18.99
CA PRO A 140 11.90 1.59 -19.00
C PRO A 140 11.58 0.10 -18.81
N VAL A 141 10.48 -0.25 -18.14
CA VAL A 141 10.03 -1.65 -17.99
C VAL A 141 9.35 -2.17 -19.27
N ALA A 142 8.52 -1.35 -19.93
CA ALA A 142 7.83 -1.75 -21.16
C ALA A 142 8.81 -1.92 -22.34
N ALA A 143 9.89 -1.13 -22.35
CA ALA A 143 10.94 -1.25 -23.36
C ALA A 143 11.78 -2.54 -23.24
N VAL A 144 11.82 -3.17 -22.06
CA VAL A 144 12.52 -4.45 -21.84
C VAL A 144 11.65 -5.63 -22.27
N ASP A 145 10.35 -5.60 -21.93
CA ASP A 145 9.39 -6.62 -22.36
C ASP A 145 9.25 -6.68 -23.90
N ASP A 146 9.34 -5.55 -24.60
CA ASP A 146 9.30 -5.51 -26.08
C ASP A 146 10.61 -5.99 -26.73
N ALA A 147 11.76 -5.88 -26.05
CA ALA A 147 13.06 -6.28 -26.57
C ALA A 147 13.33 -7.79 -26.48
N GLU A 148 12.69 -8.49 -25.53
CA GLU A 148 12.77 -9.96 -25.42
C GLU A 148 11.87 -10.71 -26.44
N VAL A 149 11.05 -9.98 -27.20
CA VAL A 149 10.09 -10.53 -28.17
C VAL A 149 10.59 -10.43 -29.63
N GLU A 150 11.81 -9.93 -29.88
CA GLU A 150 12.40 -10.02 -31.22
C GLU A 150 12.84 -11.47 -31.54
N PRO A 151 12.34 -12.08 -32.65
CA PRO A 151 12.57 -13.49 -33.01
C PRO A 151 13.98 -13.80 -33.52
#